data_AF-A0A975C913-F1
#
_entry.id   AF-A0A975C913-F1
#
_cell.length_a   1.000
_cell.length_b   1.000
_cell.length_c   1.000
_cell.angle_alpha   90.00
_cell.angle_beta   90.00
_cell.angle_gamma   90.00
#
_symmetry.space_group_name_H-M   'P 1'
#
loop_
_entity.id
_entity.type
_entity.pdbx_description
1 polymer ?
#
loop_
_entity_poly.entity_id
_entity_poly.type
_entity_poly.pdbx_seq_one_letter_code
_entity_poly.pdbx_strand_id
1 'polypeptide(L)' 'MKFSSGTLKKEWETFFGSKAQREIAVKAAVKEGYSEKWIKDLEEGKAQDGDIAALAIGALIRANK' A
#
# COMPACT_ATOMS: atom_id res chain seq x y z
N MET A 1 -5.49 -14.16 -4.88
CA MET A 1 -4.32 -14.50 -4.05
C MET A 1 -4.68 -15.68 -3.15
N LYS A 2 -3.79 -16.66 -2.94
CA LYS A 2 -4.04 -17.78 -2.03
C LYS A 2 -3.29 -17.53 -0.72
N PHE A 3 -4.00 -17.59 0.41
CA PHE A 3 -3.42 -17.49 1.75
C PHE A 3 -3.55 -18.83 2.46
N SER A 4 -2.48 -19.28 3.10
CA SER A 4 -2.52 -20.42 4.02
C SER A 4 -3.07 -20.03 5.40
N SER A 5 -3.05 -18.75 5.75
CA SER A 5 -3.56 -18.19 7.00
C SER A 5 -4.82 -17.37 6.77
N GLY A 6 -5.91 -17.75 7.43
CA GLY A 6 -7.17 -16.98 7.41
C GLY A 6 -7.03 -15.61 8.07
N THR A 7 -6.13 -15.47 9.06
CA THR A 7 -5.85 -14.19 9.71
C THR A 7 -5.15 -13.23 8.76
N LEU A 8 -4.08 -13.68 8.09
CA LEU A 8 -3.36 -12.84 7.12
C LEU A 8 -4.25 -12.44 5.95
N LYS A 9 -5.15 -13.33 5.53
CA LYS A 9 -6.18 -13.01 4.53
C LYS A 9 -7.08 -11.85 5.01
N LYS A 10 -7.58 -11.90 6.25
CA LYS A 10 -8.43 -10.84 6.81
C LYS A 10 -7.68 -9.51 6.95
N GLU A 11 -6.43 -9.54 7.40
CA GLU A 11 -5.60 -8.33 7.49
C GLU A 11 -5.37 -7.72 6.11
N TRP A 12 -5.08 -8.55 5.11
CA TRP A 12 -4.94 -8.11 3.73
C TRP A 12 -6.24 -7.47 3.20
N GLU A 13 -7.38 -8.14 3.39
CA GLU A 13 -8.69 -7.61 2.98
C GLU A 13 -9.04 -6.31 3.72
N THR A 14 -8.70 -6.20 5.01
CA THR A 14 -8.90 -4.99 5.80
C THR A 14 -8.05 -3.83 5.29
N PHE A 15 -6.78 -4.12 4.98
CA PHE A 15 -5.85 -3.16 4.39
C PHE A 15 -6.39 -2.53 3.11
N PHE A 16 -6.86 -3.35 2.16
CA PHE A 16 -7.42 -2.85 0.91
C PHE A 16 -8.82 -2.23 1.06
N GLY A 17 -9.62 -2.72 2.01
CA GLY A 17 -10.92 -2.13 2.34
C GLY A 17 -10.81 -0.74 2.98
N SER A 18 -9.69 -0.41 3.63
CA SER A 18 -9.51 0.83 4.36
C SER A 18 -8.83 1.91 3.50
N LYS A 19 -9.56 2.99 3.20
CA LYS A 19 -8.97 4.17 2.53
C LYS A 19 -7.80 4.74 3.34
N ALA A 20 -7.97 4.86 4.66
CA ALA A 20 -6.94 5.42 5.53
C ALA A 20 -5.65 4.57 5.53
N GLN A 21 -5.75 3.24 5.56
CA GLN A 21 -4.56 2.38 5.54
C GLN A 21 -3.83 2.43 4.20
N ARG A 22 -4.56 2.50 3.08
CA ARG A 22 -3.97 2.72 1.75
C ARG A 22 -3.28 4.08 1.63
N GLU A 23 -3.87 5.14 2.16
CA GLU A 23 -3.25 6.46 2.19
C GLU A 23 -1.95 6.48 3.02
N ILE A 24 -1.94 5.80 4.17
CA ILE A 24 -0.75 5.65 5.01
C ILE A 24 0.37 4.98 4.21
N ALA A 25 0.07 3.89 3.50
CA ALA A 25 1.06 3.17 2.68
C ALA A 25 1.63 4.06 1.57
N VAL A 26 0.79 4.79 0.83
CA VAL A 26 1.25 5.69 -0.24
C VAL A 26 2.08 6.84 0.31
N LYS A 27 1.63 7.48 1.40
CA LYS A 27 2.39 8.58 2.03
C LYS A 27 3.74 8.10 2.57
N ALA A 28 3.80 6.90 3.15
CA ALA A 28 5.05 6.28 3.57
C ALA A 28 5.98 6.05 2.37
N ALA A 29 5.48 5.51 1.26
CA ALA A 29 6.29 5.32 0.06
C ALA A 29 6.81 6.65 -0.51
N VAL A 30 5.96 7.69 -0.58
CA VAL A 30 6.40 9.01 -1.04
C VAL A 30 7.49 9.58 -0.15
N LYS A 31 7.37 9.43 1.17
CA LYS A 31 8.42 9.82 2.13
C LYS A 31 9.75 9.11 1.86
N GLU A 32 9.71 7.86 1.42
CA GLU A 32 10.88 7.05 1.06
C GLU A 32 11.34 7.26 -0.41
N GLY A 33 10.91 8.35 -1.04
CA GLY A 33 11.40 8.80 -2.35
C GLY A 33 10.67 8.20 -3.55
N TYR A 34 9.48 7.63 -3.36
CA TYR A 34 8.59 7.33 -4.49
C TYR A 34 7.86 8.61 -4.95
N SER A 35 7.40 8.62 -6.20
CA SER A 35 6.77 9.81 -6.81
C SER A 35 5.47 10.21 -6.11
N GLU A 36 5.26 11.50 -5.88
CA GLU A 36 4.01 12.06 -5.34
C GLU A 36 2.78 11.77 -6.21
N LYS A 37 2.97 11.36 -7.49
CA LYS A 37 1.87 10.96 -8.37
C LYS A 37 0.99 9.89 -7.74
N TRP A 38 1.57 9.01 -6.91
CA TRP A 38 0.86 7.92 -6.27
C TRP A 38 -0.24 8.40 -5.31
N ILE A 39 -0.10 9.60 -4.74
CA ILE A 39 -1.15 10.22 -3.92
C ILE A 39 -2.36 10.54 -4.81
N LYS A 40 -2.12 11.19 -5.95
CA LYS A 40 -3.19 11.52 -6.92
C LYS A 40 -3.81 10.28 -7.52
N ASP A 41 -2.98 9.30 -7.90
CA ASP A 41 -3.47 8.04 -8.48
C ASP A 41 -4.34 7.27 -7.47
N LEU A 42 -4.04 7.34 -6.16
CA LEU A 42 -4.90 6.78 -5.12
C LEU A 42 -6.22 7.55 -4.97
N GLU A 43 -6.19 8.88 -4.95
CA GLU A 43 -7.37 9.74 -4.83
C GLU A 43 -8.32 9.60 -6.03
N GLU A 44 -7.78 9.46 -7.23
CA GLU A 44 -8.52 9.29 -8.49
C GLU A 44 -8.96 7.83 -8.72
N GLY A 45 -8.61 6.89 -7.82
CA GLY A 45 -8.95 5.47 -7.95
C GLY A 45 -8.22 4.75 -9.09
N LYS A 46 -7.09 5.29 -9.55
CA LYS A 46 -6.25 4.73 -10.62
C LYS A 46 -5.20 3.76 -10.10
N ALA A 47 -4.79 3.88 -8.84
CA ALA A 47 -3.84 2.98 -8.21
C ALA A 47 -4.50 1.62 -7.94
N GLN A 48 -3.92 0.55 -8.48
CA GLN A 48 -4.41 -0.80 -8.25
C GLN A 48 -3.93 -1.33 -6.90
N ASP A 49 -4.64 -2.30 -6.34
CA ASP A 49 -4.25 -2.93 -5.07
C ASP A 49 -2.81 -3.47 -5.09
N GLY A 50 -2.37 -4.00 -6.24
CA GLY A 50 -1.00 -4.45 -6.44
C GLY A 50 0.04 -3.33 -6.31
N ASP A 51 -0.27 -2.14 -6.85
CA ASP A 51 0.61 -0.97 -6.74
C ASP A 51 0.74 -0.52 -5.29
N ILE A 52 -0.38 -0.44 -4.56
CA ILE A 52 -0.40 -0.01 -3.18
C ILE A 52 0.36 -0.99 -2.27
N ALA A 53 0.22 -2.30 -2.47
CA ALA A 53 1.03 -3.29 -1.75
C ALA A 53 2.52 -3.14 -2.04
N ALA A 54 2.90 -2.97 -3.32
CA ALA A 54 4.29 -2.81 -3.70
C ALA A 54 4.90 -1.53 -3.12
N LEU A 55 4.14 -0.43 -3.06
CA LEU A 55 4.52 0.81 -2.41
C LEU A 55 4.72 0.62 -0.90
N ALA A 56 3.78 -0.06 -0.22
CA ALA A 56 3.88 -0.34 1.22
C ALA A 56 5.16 -1.13 1.55
N ILE A 57 5.40 -2.23 0.82
CA ILE A 57 6.57 -3.09 1.01
C ILE A 57 7.85 -2.34 0.64
N GLY A 58 7.84 -1.63 -0.50
CA GLY A 58 8.98 -0.86 -0.98
C GLY A 58 9.41 0.25 -0.01
N ALA A 59 8.43 0.94 0.60
CA ALA A 59 8.68 1.92 1.66
C ALA A 59 9.40 1.28 2.85
N LEU A 60 8.91 0.14 3.35
CA LEU A 60 9.52 -0.57 4.47
C LEU A 60 10.96 -1.00 4.17
N ILE A 61 11.23 -1.51 2.96
CA ILE A 61 12.57 -1.91 2.55
C ILE A 61 13.53 -0.71 2.53
N ARG A 62 13.08 0.45 2.01
CA ARG A 62 13.91 1.66 1.92
C ARG A 62 14.17 2.30 3.28
N ALA A 63 13.17 2.29 4.16
CA ALA A 63 13.29 2.86 5.50
C ALA A 63 14.26 2.08 6.41
N ASN A 64 14.56 0.82 6.09
CA ASN A 64 15.41 -0.08 6.89
C ASN A 64 16.67 -0.52 6.13
N LYS A 65 17.15 0.32 5.20
CA LYS A 65 18.33 0.06 4.38
C LYS A 65 19.61 0.63 4.98
#